data_AF-A0A0K8RCS9-F1
#
_entry.id   AF-A0A0K8RCS9-F1
#
_cell.length_a   1.000
_cell.length_b   1.000
_cell.length_c   1.000
_cell.angle_alpha   90.00
_cell.angle_beta   90.00
_cell.angle_gamma   90.00
#
_symmetry.space_group_name_H-M   'P 1'
#
loop_
_entity.id
_entity.type
_entity.pdbx_description
1 polymer ?
#
loop_
_entity_poly.entity_id
_entity_poly.type
_entity_poly.pdbx_seq_one_letter_code
_entity_poly.pdbx_strand_id
1 'polypeptide(L)'
;MSEEDAFWCLVTVVEYIMPRDYYSRTLEASQVDQRVLKDLMIEKLPRLYAHLESNKVDLSLFTFNWFLTVFVDTIPAETYLYIWDVFLYEGNKVLFRFALAIFKICETEILNRRTTWQSTATFGRCQRR
;
A
#
# COMPACT_ATOMS: atom_id res chain seq x y z
N MET A 1 13.40 13.86 18.27
CA MET A 1 13.06 14.85 17.23
C MET A 1 12.25 15.94 17.89
N SER A 2 12.54 17.22 17.60
CA SER A 2 11.68 18.31 18.08
C SER A 2 10.38 18.35 17.27
N GLU A 3 9.37 19.10 17.74
CA GLU A 3 8.13 19.31 16.99
C GLU A 3 8.38 20.00 15.65
N GLU A 4 9.28 20.99 15.63
CA GLU A 4 9.66 21.72 14.42
C GLU A 4 10.31 20.80 13.39
N ASP A 5 11.25 19.95 13.82
CA ASP A 5 11.88 18.96 12.93
C ASP A 5 10.83 17.98 12.37
N ALA A 6 9.86 17.57 13.20
CA ALA A 6 8.79 16.67 12.79
C ALA A 6 7.90 17.32 11.72
N PHE A 7 7.57 18.60 11.89
CA PHE A 7 6.79 19.38 10.94
C PHE A 7 7.51 19.47 9.59
N TRP A 8 8.79 19.85 9.58
CA TRP A 8 9.55 19.97 8.34
C TRP A 8 9.81 18.62 7.66
N CYS A 9 9.95 17.55 8.44
CA CYS A 9 9.99 16.19 7.90
C CYS A 9 8.69 15.85 7.16
N LEU A 10 7.53 16.14 7.77
CA LEU A 10 6.23 15.92 7.13
C LEU A 10 6.06 16.75 5.86
N VAL A 11 6.43 18.03 5.88
CA VAL A 11 6.44 18.90 4.68
C VAL A 11 7.30 18.28 3.58
N THR A 12 8.49 17.79 3.93
CA THR A 12 9.40 17.12 2.99
C THR A 12 8.74 15.89 2.35
N VAL A 13 8.09 15.06 3.15
CA VAL A 13 7.36 13.88 2.67
C VAL A 13 6.26 14.28 1.68
N VAL A 14 5.42 15.25 2.06
CA VAL A 14 4.23 15.64 1.29
C VAL A 14 4.59 16.38 0.00
N GLU A 15 5.58 17.27 0.03
CA GLU A 15 5.88 18.17 -1.10
C GLU A 15 6.99 17.64 -2.02
N TYR A 16 7.92 16.83 -1.52
CA TYR A 16 9.13 16.45 -2.26
C TYR A 16 9.27 14.94 -2.49
N ILE A 17 8.84 14.09 -1.54
CA ILE A 17 8.95 12.63 -1.69
C ILE A 17 7.73 12.07 -2.41
N MET A 18 6.54 12.47 -2.01
CA MET A 18 5.30 12.09 -2.66
C MET A 18 5.11 12.86 -3.97
N PRO A 19 4.41 12.30 -4.97
CA PRO A 19 4.10 13.01 -6.20
C PRO A 19 3.37 14.33 -5.93
N ARG A 20 3.53 15.31 -6.82
CA ARG A 20 2.74 16.55 -6.73
C ARG A 20 1.25 16.24 -6.76
N ASP A 21 0.49 17.00 -6.00
CA ASP A 21 -0.96 16.88 -5.89
C ASP A 21 -1.46 15.53 -5.37
N TYR A 22 -0.59 14.74 -4.70
CA TYR A 22 -0.97 13.46 -4.08
C TYR A 22 -2.11 13.63 -3.09
N TYR A 23 -1.98 14.59 -2.19
CA TYR A 23 -2.97 14.89 -1.15
C TYR A 23 -3.93 16.02 -1.57
N SER A 24 -4.12 16.22 -2.88
CA SER A 24 -5.11 17.17 -3.41
C SER A 24 -6.54 16.74 -3.10
N ARG A 25 -7.52 17.65 -3.24
CA ARG A 25 -8.94 17.32 -2.99
C ARG A 25 -9.48 16.21 -3.89
N THR A 26 -8.93 16.06 -5.09
CA THR A 26 -9.34 15.04 -6.05
C THR A 26 -8.52 13.75 -5.92
N LEU A 27 -7.39 13.79 -5.22
CA LEU A 27 -6.46 12.66 -5.03
C LEU A 27 -6.05 12.01 -6.36
N GLU A 28 -5.90 12.81 -7.41
CA GLU A 28 -5.69 12.32 -8.78
C GLU A 28 -4.39 11.51 -8.87
N ALA A 29 -3.29 12.04 -8.34
CA ALA A 29 -2.02 11.33 -8.32
C ALA A 29 -2.09 10.02 -7.50
N SER A 30 -2.83 9.99 -6.39
CA SER A 30 -3.04 8.75 -5.63
C SER A 30 -3.86 7.71 -6.42
N GLN A 31 -4.86 8.14 -7.20
CA GLN A 31 -5.62 7.26 -8.08
C GLN A 31 -4.76 6.70 -9.22
N VAL A 32 -3.83 7.50 -9.77
CA VAL A 32 -2.85 7.03 -10.75
C VAL A 32 -1.99 5.91 -10.15
N ASP A 33 -1.49 6.09 -8.93
CA ASP A 33 -0.73 5.05 -8.22
C ASP A 33 -1.53 3.75 -8.03
N GLN A 34 -2.84 3.82 -7.76
CA GLN A 34 -3.66 2.60 -7.69
C GLN A 34 -3.70 1.84 -9.02
N ARG A 35 -3.74 2.56 -10.15
CA ARG A 35 -3.69 1.94 -11.49
C ARG A 35 -2.32 1.31 -11.75
N VAL A 36 -1.24 2.00 -11.38
CA VAL A 36 0.13 1.46 -11.49
C VAL A 36 0.28 0.20 -10.65
N LEU A 37 -0.24 0.18 -9.41
CA LEU A 37 -0.21 -1.02 -8.57
C LEU A 37 -1.01 -2.17 -9.20
N LYS A 38 -2.16 -1.87 -9.80
CA LYS A 38 -2.98 -2.84 -10.51
C LYS A 38 -2.20 -3.48 -11.68
N ASP A 39 -1.53 -2.67 -12.48
CA ASP A 39 -0.70 -3.15 -13.60
C ASP A 39 0.45 -4.03 -13.10
N LEU A 40 1.11 -3.63 -12.00
CA LEU A 40 2.15 -4.42 -11.37
C LEU A 40 1.64 -5.75 -10.81
N MET A 41 0.41 -5.79 -10.26
CA MET A 41 -0.23 -7.02 -9.81
C MET A 41 -0.51 -7.98 -10.97
N ILE A 42 -0.97 -7.45 -12.11
CA ILE A 42 -1.17 -8.22 -13.34
C ILE A 42 0.16 -8.81 -13.83
N GLU A 43 1.22 -8.00 -13.85
CA GLU A 43 2.53 -8.41 -14.35
C GLU A 43 3.23 -9.42 -13.42
N LYS A 44 3.26 -9.14 -12.11
CA LYS A 44 4.08 -9.89 -11.14
C LYS A 44 3.32 -10.99 -10.42
N LEU A 45 2.00 -10.85 -10.21
CA LEU A 45 1.15 -11.78 -9.46
C LEU A 45 -0.13 -12.14 -10.23
N PRO A 46 -0.05 -12.57 -11.51
CA PRO A 46 -1.20 -12.74 -12.39
C PRO A 46 -2.25 -13.74 -11.84
N ARG A 47 -1.80 -14.80 -11.18
CA ARG A 47 -2.68 -15.82 -10.57
C ARG A 47 -3.52 -15.23 -9.43
N LEU A 48 -2.88 -14.45 -8.56
CA LEU A 48 -3.55 -13.78 -7.44
C LEU A 48 -4.51 -12.71 -7.96
N TYR A 49 -4.07 -11.91 -8.92
CA TYR A 49 -4.90 -10.87 -9.52
C TYR A 49 -6.15 -11.45 -10.18
N ALA A 50 -6.01 -12.50 -11.01
CA ALA A 50 -7.14 -13.17 -11.65
C ALA A 50 -8.13 -13.77 -10.62
N HIS A 51 -7.61 -14.31 -9.51
CA HIS A 51 -8.46 -14.79 -8.41
C HIS A 51 -9.24 -13.66 -7.77
N LEU A 52 -8.60 -12.53 -7.47
CA LEU A 52 -9.25 -11.35 -6.88
C LEU A 52 -10.32 -10.77 -7.82
N GLU A 53 -10.03 -10.66 -9.12
CA GLU A 53 -10.99 -10.19 -10.13
C GLU A 53 -12.20 -11.12 -10.26
N SER A 54 -11.99 -12.45 -10.28
CA SER A 54 -13.11 -13.41 -10.34
C SER A 54 -14.01 -13.34 -9.10
N ASN A 55 -13.46 -12.89 -7.97
CA ASN A 55 -14.19 -12.62 -6.72
C ASN A 55 -14.68 -11.16 -6.61
N LYS A 56 -14.53 -10.35 -7.67
CA LYS A 56 -14.92 -8.93 -7.74
C LYS A 56 -14.34 -8.08 -6.60
N VAL A 57 -13.09 -8.36 -6.22
CA VAL A 57 -12.38 -7.61 -5.18
C VAL A 57 -11.63 -6.44 -5.83
N ASP A 58 -12.05 -5.22 -5.52
CA ASP A 58 -11.26 -4.03 -5.88
C ASP A 58 -10.11 -3.85 -4.87
N LEU A 59 -8.87 -3.92 -5.38
CA LEU A 59 -7.65 -3.73 -4.60
C LEU A 59 -7.59 -2.36 -3.92
N SER A 60 -8.12 -1.33 -4.61
CA SER A 60 -8.05 0.07 -4.17
C SER A 60 -8.75 0.28 -2.83
N LEU A 61 -9.72 -0.57 -2.48
CA LEU A 61 -10.41 -0.52 -1.18
C LEU A 61 -9.46 -0.70 0.02
N PHE A 62 -8.33 -1.37 -0.19
CA PHE A 62 -7.32 -1.59 0.85
C PHE A 62 -6.09 -0.72 0.60
N THR A 63 -5.58 -0.75 -0.63
CA THR A 63 -4.26 -0.18 -0.97
C THR A 63 -4.26 1.34 -1.03
N PHE A 64 -5.43 1.97 -1.17
CA PHE A 64 -5.54 3.42 -1.16
C PHE A 64 -5.13 4.00 0.19
N ASN A 65 -5.63 3.44 1.30
CA ASN A 65 -5.23 3.88 2.64
C ASN A 65 -3.74 3.58 2.90
N TRP A 66 -3.24 2.41 2.47
CA TRP A 66 -1.82 2.06 2.68
C TRP A 66 -0.89 3.11 2.10
N PHE A 67 -1.20 3.63 0.91
CA PHE A 67 -0.34 4.58 0.23
C PHE A 67 -0.48 5.99 0.82
N LEU A 68 -1.70 6.40 1.17
CA LEU A 68 -1.93 7.70 1.80
C LEU A 68 -1.23 7.83 3.16
N THR A 69 -1.23 6.76 3.95
CA THR A 69 -0.67 6.76 5.31
C THR A 69 0.72 6.13 5.39
N VAL A 70 1.32 5.76 4.25
CA VAL A 70 2.63 5.07 4.19
C VAL A 70 2.65 3.89 5.16
N PHE A 71 1.59 3.07 5.10
CA PHE A 71 1.37 1.85 5.89
C PHE A 71 1.24 2.01 7.41
N VAL A 72 1.28 3.23 7.96
CA VAL A 72 1.25 3.48 9.42
C VAL A 72 0.01 2.88 10.10
N ASP A 73 -1.16 3.02 9.46
CA ASP A 73 -2.42 2.52 10.03
C ASP A 73 -2.65 1.02 9.79
N THR A 74 -1.82 0.41 8.95
CA THR A 74 -2.05 -0.94 8.43
C THR A 74 -1.18 -1.97 9.14
N ILE A 75 0.08 -1.64 9.42
CA ILE A 75 1.11 -2.56 9.90
C ILE A 75 1.54 -2.15 11.32
N PRO A 76 1.95 -3.09 12.21
CA PRO A 76 2.50 -2.77 13.52
C PRO A 76 3.70 -1.81 13.46
N ALA A 77 3.86 -1.01 14.53
CA ALA A 77 4.91 0.00 14.64
C ALA A 77 6.33 -0.53 14.43
N GLU A 78 6.59 -1.73 14.93
CA GLU A 78 7.88 -2.39 14.77
C GLU A 78 8.26 -2.61 13.30
N THR A 79 7.27 -2.83 12.43
CA THR A 79 7.51 -3.15 11.02
C THR A 79 7.38 -1.94 10.12
N TYR A 80 6.41 -1.04 10.35
CA TYR A 80 6.28 0.14 9.48
C TYR A 80 7.48 1.08 9.61
N LEU A 81 8.20 1.13 10.74
CA LEU A 81 9.41 1.96 10.87
C LEU A 81 10.48 1.57 9.83
N TYR A 82 10.68 0.28 9.57
CA TYR A 82 11.59 -0.16 8.50
C TYR A 82 11.09 0.25 7.10
N ILE A 83 9.78 0.25 6.89
CA ILE A 83 9.19 0.75 5.63
C ILE A 83 9.49 2.24 5.47
N TRP A 84 9.35 3.01 6.55
CA TRP A 84 9.63 4.45 6.58
C TRP A 84 11.11 4.77 6.35
N ASP A 85 12.04 4.01 6.93
CA ASP A 85 13.47 4.20 6.68
C ASP A 85 13.81 4.07 5.19
N VAL A 86 13.30 3.02 4.55
CA VAL A 86 13.51 2.77 3.11
C VAL A 86 12.76 3.80 2.27
N PHE A 87 11.55 4.19 2.67
CA PHE A 87 10.75 5.21 1.98
C PHE A 87 11.43 6.59 1.99
N LEU A 88 11.98 7.02 3.12
CA LEU A 88 12.70 8.29 3.23
C LEU A 88 14.00 8.29 2.42
N TYR A 89 14.63 7.12 2.25
CA TYR A 89 15.88 6.97 1.48
C TYR A 89 15.66 6.82 -0.04
N GLU A 90 14.74 5.96 -0.46
CA GLU A 90 14.53 5.59 -1.87
C GLU A 90 13.34 6.30 -2.55
N GLY A 91 12.43 6.88 -1.76
CA GLY A 91 11.24 7.59 -2.21
C GLY A 91 9.99 6.73 -2.42
N ASN A 92 8.96 7.31 -3.02
CA ASN A 92 7.61 6.75 -3.13
C ASN A 92 7.48 5.42 -3.89
N LYS A 93 8.44 5.08 -4.77
CA LYS A 93 8.48 3.77 -5.48
C LYS A 93 8.47 2.56 -4.54
N VAL A 94 8.92 2.77 -3.31
CA VAL A 94 8.98 1.78 -2.23
C VAL A 94 7.58 1.30 -1.82
N LEU A 95 6.56 2.16 -1.92
CA LEU A 95 5.17 1.82 -1.58
C LEU A 95 4.66 0.63 -2.42
N PHE A 96 4.94 0.64 -3.72
CA PHE A 96 4.58 -0.44 -4.63
C PHE A 96 5.30 -1.74 -4.30
N ARG A 97 6.60 -1.67 -3.99
CA ARG A 97 7.41 -2.85 -3.66
C ARG A 97 6.88 -3.54 -2.41
N PHE A 98 6.59 -2.78 -1.35
CA PHE A 98 6.03 -3.33 -0.12
C PHE A 98 4.60 -3.85 -0.32
N ALA A 99 3.75 -3.15 -1.07
CA ALA A 99 2.42 -3.65 -1.38
C ALA A 99 2.47 -4.99 -2.12
N LEU A 100 3.29 -5.11 -3.17
CA LEU A 100 3.50 -6.37 -3.88
C LEU A 100 4.06 -7.47 -2.96
N ALA A 101 5.00 -7.12 -2.08
CA ALA A 101 5.56 -8.07 -1.11
C ALA A 101 4.48 -8.59 -0.15
N ILE A 102 3.63 -7.72 0.38
CA ILE A 102 2.49 -8.09 1.23
C ILE A 102 1.55 -9.00 0.45
N PHE A 103 1.14 -8.64 -0.76
CA PHE A 103 0.29 -9.51 -1.60
C PHE A 103 0.94 -10.88 -1.85
N LYS A 104 2.25 -10.92 -2.10
CA LYS A 104 2.99 -12.17 -2.30
C LYS A 104 3.00 -13.05 -1.05
N ILE A 105 3.22 -12.46 0.12
CA ILE A 105 3.22 -13.18 1.40
C ILE A 105 1.83 -13.77 1.68
N CYS A 106 0.78 -12.99 1.43
CA CYS A 106 -0.60 -13.42 1.68
C CYS A 106 -1.18 -14.28 0.52
N GLU A 107 -0.46 -14.47 -0.60
CA GLU A 107 -0.96 -15.08 -1.83
C GLU A 107 -1.62 -16.44 -1.57
N THR A 108 -0.93 -17.31 -0.82
CA THR A 108 -1.43 -18.66 -0.53
C THR A 108 -2.72 -18.65 0.30
N GLU A 109 -2.82 -17.75 1.27
CA GLU A 109 -4.02 -17.64 2.10
C GLU A 109 -5.20 -17.06 1.32
N ILE A 110 -4.95 -16.08 0.45
CA ILE A 110 -5.98 -15.44 -0.38
C ILE A 110 -6.51 -16.42 -1.45
N LEU A 111 -5.62 -17.16 -2.12
CA LEU A 111 -6.01 -18.12 -3.15
C LEU A 111 -6.86 -19.27 -2.58
N ASN A 112 -6.67 -19.63 -1.31
CA ASN A 112 -7.45 -20.67 -0.65
C ASN A 112 -8.87 -20.22 -0.25
N ARG A 113 -9.19 -18.91 -0.36
CA ARG A 113 -10.48 -18.35 0.05
C ARG A 113 -11.39 -18.11 -1.16
N ARG A 114 -12.68 -18.42 -0.98
CA ARG A 114 -13.70 -18.39 -2.05
C ARG A 114 -14.64 -17.18 -2.00
N THR A 115 -14.52 -16.30 -1.01
CA THR A 115 -15.47 -15.19 -0.82
C THR A 115 -14.77 -13.87 -0.51
N THR A 116 -15.31 -12.79 -1.07
CA THR A 116 -14.82 -11.40 -0.95
C THR A 116 -14.55 -10.99 0.50
N TRP A 117 -15.47 -11.30 1.42
CA TRP A 117 -15.36 -10.99 2.87
C TRP A 117 -14.25 -11.74 3.60
N GLN A 118 -13.91 -12.94 3.13
CA GLN A 118 -12.82 -13.72 3.72
C GLN A 118 -11.46 -13.18 3.26
N SER A 119 -11.37 -12.71 2.02
CA SER A 119 -10.17 -12.04 1.50
C SER A 119 -9.92 -10.74 2.26
N THR A 120 -10.94 -9.90 2.48
CA THR A 120 -10.80 -8.65 3.26
C THR A 120 -10.33 -8.91 4.70
N ALA A 121 -10.92 -9.90 5.37
CA ALA A 121 -10.54 -10.29 6.73
C ALA A 121 -9.13 -10.89 6.82
N THR A 122 -8.64 -11.50 5.73
CA THR A 122 -7.28 -12.05 5.66
C THR A 122 -6.23 -10.99 5.42
N PHE A 123 -6.51 -9.96 4.63
CA PHE A 123 -5.63 -8.80 4.55
C PHE A 123 -5.41 -8.19 5.93
N GLY A 124 -6.48 -7.99 6.72
CA GLY A 124 -6.37 -7.48 8.09
C GLY A 124 -5.59 -8.38 9.06
N ARG A 125 -5.52 -9.70 8.82
CA ARG A 125 -4.70 -10.62 9.62
C ARG A 125 -3.25 -10.66 9.17
N CYS A 126 -3.02 -10.66 7.86
CA CYS A 126 -1.70 -10.75 7.26
C CYS A 126 -0.88 -9.47 7.52
N GLN A 127 -1.56 -8.32 7.65
CA GLN A 127 -0.96 -7.03 7.97
C GLN A 127 -0.58 -6.85 9.45
N ARG A 128 -1.18 -7.64 10.36
CA ARG A 128 -0.92 -7.57 11.82
C ARG A 128 0.13 -8.60 12.30
N ARG A 129 0.72 -9.35 11.37
CA ARG A 129 1.86 -10.24 11.61
C ARG A 129 3.14 -9.52 11.28
#